data_AF-A0A6A5K386-F1
#
_entry.id   AF-A0A6A5K386-F1
#
_cell.length_a   1.000
_cell.length_b   1.000
_cell.length_c   1.000
_cell.angle_alpha   90.00
_cell.angle_beta   90.00
_cell.angle_gamma   90.00
#
_symmetry.space_group_name_H-M   'P 1'
#
loop_
_entity.id
_entity.type
_entity.pdbx_description
1 polymer ?
#
loop_
_entity_poly.entity_id
_entity_poly.type
_entity_poly.pdbx_seq_one_letter_code
_entity_poly.pdbx_strand_id
1 'polypeptide(L)'
;MPPRLNITTLTRSIAFRPKPQLPSPARPWLRPAPSQCRLNSDSAKTAAADRSKREDAKPIEHVSEEAASMAQTMGEQGPDLSQGTPIEDVVKGDKSAQENLPKVMQDKLNSQAPKTTPNMAPKGSRSYSTTTTTPADGNGGPDMGIVDMRPLPEVPATPGLKFEMPSLPLPRDGHIKHRYDPVVEQVTNLLMRHGKKSVAERQMALILQHLRTSPIPKINPARPLLPGAPPPSHLPLNPIVYLTLAIDSVAPLMRIRSQRGAAGGGVALQIPVPLGQRQRRRAAIQWILGAAAKRVNMGSGKGSFAQRIAQELVNVVQGTSGIWDRRNAMHKLGVAARANIVLPRKR
;
A
#
# COMPACT_ATOMS: atom_id res chain seq x y z
N MET A 1 65.66 30.91 30.05
CA MET A 1 66.07 31.19 28.65
C MET A 1 65.28 30.27 27.72
N PRO A 2 64.52 30.79 26.74
CA PRO A 2 63.88 29.92 25.75
C PRO A 2 64.87 29.56 24.63
N PRO A 3 64.83 28.34 24.06
CA PRO A 3 65.70 27.97 22.94
C PRO A 3 65.25 28.66 21.65
N ARG A 4 66.23 29.23 20.94
CA ARG A 4 66.07 29.94 19.66
C ARG A 4 65.76 28.93 18.53
N LEU A 5 64.70 29.17 17.78
CA LEU A 5 64.37 28.43 16.57
C LEU A 5 65.25 28.94 15.41
N ASN A 6 65.99 28.02 14.77
CA ASN A 6 66.80 28.30 13.58
C ASN A 6 65.89 28.45 12.35
N ILE A 7 65.85 29.64 11.76
CA ILE A 7 65.05 30.00 10.58
C ILE A 7 65.95 30.01 9.33
N THR A 8 66.66 28.93 9.02
CA THR A 8 67.40 28.82 7.74
C THR A 8 67.75 27.37 7.43
N THR A 9 66.80 26.57 6.96
CA THR A 9 67.12 25.34 6.23
C THR A 9 66.11 25.06 5.12
N LEU A 10 66.52 25.43 3.91
CA LEU A 10 66.35 24.71 2.64
C LEU A 10 64.90 24.48 2.14
N THR A 11 64.52 25.32 1.20
CA THR A 11 63.55 25.07 0.13
C THR A 11 63.87 23.74 -0.58
N ARG A 12 63.14 22.67 -0.23
CA ARG A 12 63.05 21.49 -1.12
C ARG A 12 62.11 21.82 -2.27
N SER A 13 62.67 22.03 -3.45
CA SER A 13 61.93 22.04 -4.71
C SER A 13 61.33 20.66 -4.95
N ILE A 14 60.01 20.52 -4.82
CA ILE A 14 59.29 19.33 -5.26
C ILE A 14 59.22 19.40 -6.79
N ALA A 15 60.01 18.57 -7.48
CA ALA A 15 59.90 18.39 -8.91
C ALA A 15 58.56 17.69 -9.24
N PHE A 16 57.62 18.42 -9.83
CA PHE A 16 56.37 17.88 -10.34
C PHE A 16 56.65 17.14 -11.65
N ARG A 17 56.67 15.80 -11.64
CA ARG A 17 56.62 15.00 -12.87
C ARG A 17 55.14 14.82 -13.28
N PRO A 18 54.68 15.38 -14.41
CA PRO A 18 53.40 14.97 -14.96
C PRO A 18 53.54 13.52 -15.46
N LYS A 19 52.68 12.62 -14.99
CA LYS A 19 52.55 11.28 -15.58
C LYS A 19 52.09 11.45 -17.03
N PRO A 20 52.77 10.86 -18.04
CA PRO A 20 52.20 10.79 -19.38
C PRO A 20 50.93 9.94 -19.34
N GLN A 21 49.82 10.48 -19.81
CA GLN A 21 48.61 9.69 -20.03
C GLN A 21 48.85 8.81 -21.26
N LEU A 22 49.03 7.51 -21.03
CA LEU A 22 48.93 6.53 -22.10
C LEU A 22 47.48 6.53 -22.62
N PRO A 23 47.23 6.74 -23.92
CA PRO A 23 45.91 6.51 -24.48
C PRO A 23 45.58 5.03 -24.29
N SER A 24 44.49 4.75 -23.58
CA SER A 24 43.96 3.41 -23.44
C SER A 24 43.54 2.95 -24.84
N PRO A 25 44.02 1.82 -25.39
CA PRO A 25 43.45 1.31 -26.63
C PRO A 25 42.00 0.95 -26.34
N ALA A 26 41.09 1.47 -27.18
CA ALA A 26 39.68 1.10 -27.18
C ALA A 26 39.58 -0.42 -27.34
N ARG A 27 39.30 -1.12 -26.24
CA ARG A 27 38.98 -2.55 -26.32
C ARG A 27 37.61 -2.66 -26.99
N PRO A 28 37.46 -3.43 -28.09
CA PRO A 28 36.14 -3.72 -28.60
C PRO A 28 35.34 -4.45 -27.52
N TRP A 29 34.10 -4.02 -27.31
CA TRP A 29 33.13 -4.68 -26.44
C TRP A 29 32.90 -6.12 -26.95
N LEU A 30 33.63 -7.07 -26.38
CA LEU A 30 33.25 -8.48 -26.44
C LEU A 30 31.96 -8.63 -25.63
N ARG A 31 30.84 -8.85 -26.32
CA ARG A 31 29.60 -9.29 -25.70
C ARG A 31 29.88 -10.63 -25.00
N PRO A 32 29.72 -10.77 -23.68
CA PRO A 32 29.63 -12.09 -23.10
C PRO A 32 28.35 -12.75 -23.63
N ALA A 33 28.48 -13.98 -24.14
CA ALA A 33 27.36 -14.82 -24.54
C ALA A 33 26.35 -14.95 -23.38
N PRO A 34 25.04 -15.11 -23.66
CA PRO A 34 24.05 -15.28 -22.59
C PRO A 34 24.44 -16.48 -21.73
N SER A 35 24.52 -16.25 -20.42
CA SER A 35 24.70 -17.31 -19.43
C SER A 35 23.56 -18.31 -19.58
N GLN A 36 23.86 -19.53 -20.01
CA GLN A 36 22.92 -20.64 -19.92
C GLN A 36 22.67 -20.91 -18.43
N CYS A 37 21.51 -20.50 -17.92
CA CYS A 37 21.04 -20.94 -16.62
C CYS A 37 20.78 -22.44 -16.68
N ARG A 38 21.69 -23.25 -16.10
CA ARG A 38 21.34 -24.62 -15.73
C ARG A 38 20.29 -24.54 -14.61
N LEU A 39 19.08 -24.99 -14.91
CA LEU A 39 18.09 -25.33 -13.90
C LEU A 39 18.62 -26.57 -13.17
N ASN A 40 19.20 -26.38 -11.98
CA ASN A 40 19.30 -27.50 -11.04
C ASN A 40 17.87 -27.81 -10.59
N SER A 41 17.29 -28.86 -11.16
CA SER A 41 16.13 -29.53 -10.59
C SER A 41 16.60 -30.33 -9.38
N ASP A 42 16.71 -29.68 -8.23
CA ASP A 42 16.63 -30.43 -6.97
C ASP A 42 15.18 -30.89 -6.86
N SER A 43 15.00 -32.18 -7.15
CA SER A 43 13.76 -32.90 -6.98
C SER A 43 13.29 -32.75 -5.53
N ALA A 44 11.99 -32.53 -5.42
CA ALA A 44 11.23 -32.41 -4.19
C ALA A 44 11.71 -33.42 -3.12
N LYS A 45 12.20 -32.89 -1.99
CA LYS A 45 11.88 -33.52 -0.72
C LYS A 45 10.40 -33.27 -0.50
N THR A 46 9.59 -34.28 -0.79
CA THR A 46 8.22 -34.35 -0.31
C THR A 46 8.23 -34.02 1.17
N ALA A 47 7.46 -33.01 1.56
CA ALA A 47 7.11 -32.82 2.96
C ALA A 47 6.54 -34.17 3.43
N ALA A 48 7.08 -34.70 4.53
CA ALA A 48 6.51 -35.84 5.20
C ALA A 48 5.00 -35.59 5.32
N ALA A 49 4.21 -36.46 4.69
CA ALA A 49 2.76 -36.36 4.71
C ALA A 49 2.32 -36.27 6.18
N ASP A 50 1.68 -35.16 6.53
CA ASP A 50 1.07 -34.96 7.84
C ASP A 50 -0.10 -35.95 7.95
N ARG A 51 0.18 -37.14 8.51
CA ARG A 51 -0.76 -38.26 8.63
C ARG A 51 -1.78 -38.07 9.76
N SER A 52 -1.73 -36.95 10.48
CA SER A 52 -2.57 -36.64 11.63
C SER A 52 -4.08 -36.62 11.35
N LYS A 53 -4.48 -36.53 10.09
CA LYS A 53 -5.90 -36.50 9.67
C LYS A 53 -6.45 -37.84 9.17
N ARG A 54 -5.63 -38.89 9.10
CA ARG A 54 -6.09 -40.22 8.67
C ARG A 54 -6.75 -40.92 9.87
N GLU A 55 -7.90 -41.55 9.65
CA GLU A 55 -8.65 -42.25 10.71
C GLU A 55 -7.80 -43.33 11.40
N ASP A 56 -6.96 -44.03 10.62
CA ASP A 56 -5.99 -45.03 11.09
C ASP A 56 -4.90 -44.49 12.05
N ALA A 57 -4.75 -43.17 12.15
CA ALA A 57 -3.71 -42.50 12.95
C ALA A 57 -4.23 -41.87 14.26
N LYS A 58 -5.54 -42.00 14.54
CA LYS A 58 -6.12 -41.55 15.81
C LYS A 58 -5.80 -42.59 16.91
N PRO A 59 -5.36 -42.17 18.11
CA PRO A 59 -5.21 -43.08 19.25
C PRO A 59 -6.54 -43.75 19.59
N ILE A 60 -6.50 -45.04 19.95
CA ILE A 60 -7.67 -45.79 20.41
C ILE A 60 -8.22 -45.08 21.65
N GLU A 61 -9.51 -44.74 21.64
CA GLU A 61 -10.16 -44.04 22.75
C GLU A 61 -10.22 -44.94 23.99
N HIS A 62 -10.19 -44.33 25.18
CA HIS A 62 -10.24 -45.10 26.43
C HIS A 62 -11.65 -45.70 26.60
N VAL A 63 -11.78 -46.91 27.14
CA VAL A 63 -13.06 -47.66 27.24
C VAL A 63 -14.22 -46.86 27.88
N SER A 64 -13.90 -45.87 28.72
CA SER A 64 -14.88 -44.94 29.31
C SER A 64 -15.46 -43.92 28.33
N GLU A 65 -14.68 -43.48 27.34
CA GLU A 65 -15.11 -42.52 26.32
C GLU A 65 -15.92 -43.20 25.21
N GLU A 66 -15.57 -44.44 24.85
CA GLU A 66 -16.37 -45.27 23.94
C GLU A 66 -17.74 -45.63 24.54
N ALA A 67 -17.80 -45.91 25.84
CA ALA A 67 -19.08 -46.15 26.52
C ALA A 67 -19.97 -44.89 26.53
N ALA A 68 -19.37 -43.70 26.68
CA ALA A 68 -20.11 -42.44 26.66
C ALA A 68 -20.63 -42.07 25.25
N SER A 69 -19.84 -42.32 24.20
CA SER A 69 -20.28 -42.11 22.82
C SER A 69 -21.31 -43.16 22.37
N MET A 70 -21.19 -44.39 22.85
CA MET A 70 -22.25 -45.42 22.70
C MET A 70 -23.53 -45.05 23.46
N ALA A 71 -23.44 -44.48 24.67
CA ALA A 71 -24.63 -44.03 25.41
C ALA A 71 -25.33 -42.83 24.75
N GLN A 72 -24.55 -41.91 24.18
CA GLN A 72 -25.10 -40.80 23.39
C GLN A 72 -25.77 -41.27 22.10
N THR A 73 -25.22 -42.30 21.44
CA THR A 73 -25.81 -42.85 20.20
C THR A 73 -26.99 -43.79 20.48
N MET A 74 -26.98 -44.52 21.59
CA MET A 74 -28.08 -45.38 22.04
C MET A 74 -29.24 -44.61 22.68
N GLY A 75 -29.11 -43.28 22.86
CA GLY A 75 -30.24 -42.40 23.16
C GLY A 75 -30.99 -42.77 24.43
N GLU A 76 -30.32 -42.78 25.59
CA GLU A 76 -30.98 -43.03 26.89
C GLU A 76 -31.88 -41.87 27.36
N GLN A 77 -31.91 -40.74 26.66
CA GLN A 77 -32.82 -39.64 26.95
C GLN A 77 -33.99 -39.69 25.97
N GLY A 78 -35.18 -39.94 26.52
CA GLY A 78 -36.44 -39.77 25.80
C GLY A 78 -36.54 -38.38 25.17
N PRO A 79 -37.42 -38.19 24.16
CA PRO A 79 -37.42 -37.01 23.32
C PRO A 79 -37.45 -35.74 24.16
N ASP A 80 -36.46 -34.89 23.96
CA ASP A 80 -36.26 -33.63 24.68
C ASP A 80 -37.46 -32.71 24.39
N LEU A 81 -38.43 -32.71 25.30
CA LEU A 81 -39.68 -31.95 25.22
C LEU A 81 -39.45 -30.43 25.17
N SER A 82 -38.20 -29.97 25.34
CA SER A 82 -37.83 -28.55 25.23
C SER A 82 -37.74 -28.05 23.79
N GLN A 83 -37.52 -28.93 22.81
CA GLN A 83 -37.55 -28.59 21.39
C GLN A 83 -38.71 -29.29 20.68
N GLY A 84 -39.90 -28.72 20.79
CA GLY A 84 -41.07 -29.19 20.06
C GLY A 84 -40.87 -29.05 18.55
N THR A 85 -41.17 -30.12 17.80
CA THR A 85 -41.29 -30.03 16.34
C THR A 85 -42.44 -29.07 15.98
N PRO A 86 -42.25 -28.17 15.01
CA PRO A 86 -43.30 -27.26 14.60
C PRO A 86 -44.54 -28.04 14.14
N ILE A 87 -45.73 -27.64 14.61
CA ILE A 87 -47.01 -28.28 14.25
C ILE A 87 -47.20 -28.35 12.72
N GLU A 88 -46.64 -27.37 12.00
CA GLU A 88 -46.64 -27.31 10.54
C GLU A 88 -45.96 -28.51 9.88
N ASP A 89 -44.90 -29.06 10.48
CA ASP A 89 -44.16 -30.18 9.93
C ASP A 89 -44.83 -31.53 10.23
N VAL A 90 -45.55 -31.62 11.35
CA VAL A 90 -46.33 -32.80 11.71
C VAL A 90 -47.55 -32.96 10.80
N VAL A 91 -48.21 -31.85 10.44
CA VAL A 91 -49.45 -31.86 9.66
C VAL A 91 -49.21 -31.96 8.15
N LYS A 92 -47.99 -31.71 7.65
CA LYS A 92 -47.67 -31.79 6.21
C LYS A 92 -47.90 -33.19 5.61
N GLY A 93 -47.75 -34.27 6.40
CA GLY A 93 -47.91 -35.65 5.95
C GLY A 93 -49.35 -36.16 5.90
N ASP A 94 -50.23 -35.61 6.74
CA ASP A 94 -51.55 -36.18 7.01
C ASP A 94 -52.70 -35.30 6.49
N LYS A 95 -53.33 -35.73 5.40
CA LYS A 95 -54.41 -34.98 4.74
C LYS A 95 -55.67 -34.86 5.61
N SER A 96 -55.99 -35.90 6.38
CA SER A 96 -57.12 -35.90 7.32
C SER A 96 -56.91 -34.93 8.49
N ALA A 97 -55.67 -34.66 8.87
CA ALA A 97 -55.33 -33.69 9.92
C ALA A 97 -55.43 -32.24 9.41
N GLN A 98 -55.11 -32.00 8.13
CA GLN A 98 -55.22 -30.67 7.50
C GLN A 98 -56.67 -30.17 7.42
N GLU A 99 -57.62 -31.07 7.15
CA GLU A 99 -59.05 -30.74 7.02
C GLU A 99 -59.69 -30.33 8.36
N ASN A 100 -59.18 -30.87 9.48
CA ASN A 100 -59.68 -30.60 10.83
C ASN A 100 -59.00 -29.41 11.53
N LEU A 101 -58.07 -28.71 10.86
CA LEU A 101 -57.42 -27.52 11.41
C LEU A 101 -58.33 -26.28 11.40
N PRO A 102 -58.13 -25.33 12.34
CA PRO A 102 -58.80 -24.03 12.29
C PRO A 102 -58.39 -23.24 11.03
N LYS A 103 -59.35 -22.55 10.42
CA LYS A 103 -59.21 -21.84 9.12
C LYS A 103 -57.95 -20.95 9.02
N VAL A 104 -57.60 -20.25 10.10
CA VAL A 104 -56.42 -19.34 10.13
C VAL A 104 -55.10 -20.10 9.92
N MET A 105 -55.02 -21.38 10.30
CA MET A 105 -53.82 -22.21 10.09
C MET A 105 -53.82 -22.88 8.71
N GLN A 106 -54.99 -23.22 8.17
CA GLN A 106 -55.13 -23.71 6.79
C GLN A 106 -54.65 -22.66 5.78
N ASP A 107 -54.99 -21.39 6.00
CA ASP A 107 -54.55 -20.28 5.14
C ASP A 107 -53.03 -20.05 5.19
N LYS A 108 -52.42 -20.23 6.37
CA LYS A 108 -50.96 -20.15 6.52
C LYS A 108 -50.23 -21.27 5.77
N LEU A 109 -50.72 -22.52 5.85
CA LEU A 109 -50.16 -23.65 5.10
C LEU A 109 -50.30 -23.46 3.57
N ASN A 110 -51.45 -22.95 3.12
CA ASN A 110 -51.69 -22.65 1.70
C ASN A 110 -50.82 -21.50 1.17
N SER A 111 -50.47 -20.53 2.03
CA SER A 111 -49.61 -19.40 1.67
C SER A 111 -48.11 -19.77 1.54
N GLN A 112 -47.67 -20.82 2.23
CA GLN A 112 -46.28 -21.28 2.25
C GLN A 112 -45.97 -22.38 1.22
N ALA A 113 -46.98 -22.91 0.52
CA ALA A 113 -46.75 -23.85 -0.57
C ALA A 113 -45.87 -23.21 -1.66
N PRO A 114 -44.75 -23.84 -2.07
CA PRO A 114 -43.90 -23.31 -3.12
C PRO A 114 -44.71 -23.29 -4.42
N LYS A 115 -44.95 -22.10 -4.96
CA LYS A 115 -45.46 -21.93 -6.33
C LYS A 115 -44.40 -22.47 -7.29
N THR A 116 -44.43 -23.76 -7.57
CA THR A 116 -43.80 -24.36 -8.74
C THR A 116 -44.59 -23.94 -9.98
N THR A 117 -44.28 -22.72 -10.45
CA THR A 117 -44.45 -22.37 -11.85
C THR A 117 -43.06 -22.02 -12.36
N PRO A 118 -42.55 -22.68 -13.40
CA PRO A 118 -41.29 -22.27 -14.00
C PRO A 118 -41.49 -20.85 -14.54
N ASN A 119 -40.52 -19.98 -14.30
CA ASN A 119 -40.36 -18.66 -14.91
C ASN A 119 -41.05 -18.54 -16.28
N MET A 120 -42.29 -18.05 -16.30
CA MET A 120 -42.81 -17.42 -17.52
C MET A 120 -42.23 -16.02 -17.56
N ALA A 121 -41.35 -15.78 -18.53
CA ALA A 121 -41.04 -14.45 -18.99
C ALA A 121 -42.35 -13.67 -19.20
N PRO A 122 -42.43 -12.38 -18.82
CA PRO A 122 -43.61 -11.58 -19.09
C PRO A 122 -43.85 -11.58 -20.60
N LYS A 123 -45.00 -12.13 -21.02
CA LYS A 123 -45.51 -11.99 -22.40
C LYS A 123 -45.95 -10.55 -22.60
N GLY A 124 -44.97 -9.69 -22.85
CA GLY A 124 -45.15 -8.35 -23.37
C GLY A 124 -44.20 -8.20 -24.54
N SER A 125 -44.63 -8.60 -25.74
CA SER A 125 -43.98 -8.15 -26.97
C SER A 125 -44.21 -6.65 -27.04
N ARG A 126 -43.24 -5.86 -26.58
CA ARG A 126 -43.16 -4.45 -26.97
C ARG A 126 -42.64 -4.45 -28.40
N SER A 127 -43.54 -4.28 -29.35
CA SER A 127 -43.19 -3.94 -30.72
C SER A 127 -42.41 -2.63 -30.69
N TYR A 128 -41.08 -2.70 -30.78
CA TYR A 128 -40.27 -1.55 -31.18
C TYR A 128 -40.49 -1.34 -32.67
N SER A 129 -41.60 -0.71 -33.02
CA SER A 129 -41.76 -0.04 -34.30
C SER A 129 -41.01 1.29 -34.20
N THR A 130 -39.74 1.30 -34.60
CA THR A 130 -39.04 2.57 -34.88
C THR A 130 -39.61 3.10 -36.19
N THR A 131 -40.70 3.86 -36.07
CA THR A 131 -41.14 4.74 -37.15
C THR A 131 -40.14 5.89 -37.24
N THR A 132 -39.44 5.96 -38.37
CA THR A 132 -38.76 7.15 -38.84
C THR A 132 -39.82 8.20 -39.13
N THR A 133 -40.06 9.11 -38.19
CA THR A 133 -40.65 10.41 -38.50
C THR A 133 -39.55 11.45 -38.37
N THR A 134 -39.05 11.90 -39.51
CA THR A 134 -38.35 13.17 -39.66
C THR A 134 -39.26 14.32 -39.25
N PRO A 135 -38.85 15.22 -38.35
CA PRO A 135 -39.21 16.61 -38.43
C PRO A 135 -38.02 17.35 -39.05
N ALA A 136 -38.26 17.86 -40.25
CA ALA A 136 -37.46 18.95 -40.78
C ALA A 136 -37.59 20.18 -39.86
N ASP A 137 -36.47 20.88 -39.72
CA ASP A 137 -36.28 22.28 -39.35
C ASP A 137 -37.00 22.91 -38.15
N GLY A 138 -36.20 23.57 -37.30
CA GLY A 138 -36.65 24.75 -36.58
C GLY A 138 -36.37 24.78 -35.08
N ASN A 139 -35.17 25.25 -34.72
CA ASN A 139 -34.89 26.19 -33.63
C ASN A 139 -35.67 26.09 -32.30
N GLY A 140 -35.00 25.65 -31.21
CA GLY A 140 -35.21 26.22 -29.86
C GLY A 140 -35.66 25.30 -28.71
N GLY A 141 -34.72 24.60 -28.04
CA GLY A 141 -34.75 24.17 -26.61
C GLY A 141 -35.69 23.01 -26.18
N PRO A 142 -35.52 22.40 -24.97
CA PRO A 142 -34.49 22.55 -23.94
C PRO A 142 -33.58 21.31 -23.78
N ASP A 143 -32.36 21.56 -23.28
CA ASP A 143 -31.29 20.60 -22.99
C ASP A 143 -31.67 19.69 -21.80
N MET A 144 -31.98 18.42 -22.09
CA MET A 144 -32.21 17.36 -21.11
C MET A 144 -31.01 16.41 -21.06
N GLY A 145 -29.79 16.90 -20.80
CA GLY A 145 -28.72 16.14 -20.12
C GLY A 145 -28.43 14.71 -20.59
N ILE A 146 -28.75 14.38 -21.84
CA ILE A 146 -28.44 13.12 -22.49
C ILE A 146 -27.06 13.35 -23.06
N VAL A 147 -26.08 12.68 -22.47
CA VAL A 147 -24.71 12.53 -22.94
C VAL A 147 -24.67 12.70 -24.45
N ASP A 148 -24.09 13.81 -24.92
CA ASP A 148 -23.82 14.06 -26.34
C ASP A 148 -23.18 12.81 -26.94
N MET A 149 -23.99 11.96 -27.58
CA MET A 149 -23.50 10.90 -28.45
C MET A 149 -23.03 11.61 -29.71
N ARG A 150 -21.86 12.25 -29.61
CA ARG A 150 -21.13 12.73 -30.77
C ARG A 150 -21.04 11.55 -31.73
N PRO A 151 -21.62 11.64 -32.95
CA PRO A 151 -21.35 10.63 -33.96
C PRO A 151 -19.83 10.68 -34.20
N LEU A 152 -19.14 9.59 -33.88
CA LEU A 152 -17.70 9.43 -34.12
C LEU A 152 -17.45 9.63 -35.62
N PRO A 153 -16.77 10.70 -36.07
CA PRO A 153 -16.26 10.76 -37.43
C PRO A 153 -14.93 10.01 -37.45
N GLU A 154 -14.80 9.01 -38.32
CA GLU A 154 -14.02 9.11 -39.56
C GLU A 154 -12.61 8.56 -39.39
N VAL A 155 -12.10 8.05 -40.51
CA VAL A 155 -10.76 7.47 -40.66
C VAL A 155 -9.75 8.28 -39.85
N PRO A 156 -8.89 7.64 -39.02
CA PRO A 156 -7.97 8.37 -38.16
C PRO A 156 -7.15 9.36 -38.99
N ALA A 157 -7.15 10.63 -38.54
CA ALA A 157 -6.49 11.74 -39.23
C ALA A 157 -5.02 11.46 -39.55
N THR A 158 -4.39 10.60 -38.74
CA THR A 158 -3.05 10.05 -38.98
C THR A 158 -3.11 8.75 -39.78
N PRO A 159 -2.51 8.70 -40.98
CA PRO A 159 -2.49 7.49 -41.78
C PRO A 159 -1.79 6.35 -41.02
N GLY A 160 -2.38 5.15 -41.05
CA GLY A 160 -1.78 3.93 -40.51
C GLY A 160 -2.16 3.57 -39.07
N LEU A 161 -2.81 4.46 -38.32
CA LEU A 161 -3.43 4.06 -37.05
C LEU A 161 -4.83 3.49 -37.29
N LYS A 162 -5.29 2.61 -36.39
CA LYS A 162 -6.69 2.12 -36.36
C LYS A 162 -7.60 3.04 -35.54
N PHE A 163 -7.03 3.71 -34.53
CA PHE A 163 -7.69 4.64 -33.63
C PHE A 163 -6.87 5.93 -33.58
N GLU A 164 -7.46 7.01 -33.07
CA GLU A 164 -6.74 8.28 -32.92
C GLU A 164 -5.45 8.13 -32.11
N MET A 165 -4.45 8.93 -32.45
CA MET A 165 -3.20 8.97 -31.72
C MET A 165 -3.42 9.54 -30.31
N PRO A 166 -2.91 8.91 -29.24
CA PRO A 166 -3.01 9.46 -27.90
C PRO A 166 -2.31 10.81 -27.81
N SER A 167 -2.85 11.74 -27.02
CA SER A 167 -2.26 13.06 -26.82
C SER A 167 -0.85 12.94 -26.22
N LEU A 168 0.15 13.46 -26.93
CA LEU A 168 1.52 13.57 -26.43
C LEU A 168 1.77 14.96 -25.81
N PRO A 169 2.59 15.07 -24.75
CA PRO A 169 3.34 14.01 -24.08
C PRO A 169 2.44 13.08 -23.24
N LEU A 170 2.77 11.78 -23.20
CA LEU A 170 2.04 10.82 -22.38
C LEU A 170 2.08 11.23 -20.90
N PRO A 171 1.00 10.97 -20.14
CA PRO A 171 1.01 11.20 -18.70
C PRO A 171 2.10 10.36 -18.05
N ARG A 172 2.66 10.89 -16.96
CA ARG A 172 3.77 10.27 -16.23
C ARG A 172 3.48 8.81 -15.85
N ASP A 173 2.25 8.52 -15.45
CA ASP A 173 1.82 7.21 -14.97
C ASP A 173 1.74 6.14 -16.08
N GLY A 174 1.73 6.57 -17.36
CA GLY A 174 1.77 5.67 -18.51
C GLY A 174 3.12 4.95 -18.67
N HIS A 175 4.17 5.43 -18.01
CA HIS A 175 5.50 4.82 -18.10
C HIS A 175 5.62 3.60 -17.17
N ILE A 176 5.90 2.40 -17.71
CA ILE A 176 5.95 1.13 -16.96
C ILE A 176 6.85 1.22 -15.71
N LYS A 177 8.03 1.83 -15.82
CA LYS A 177 8.99 1.95 -14.70
C LYS A 177 8.56 2.99 -13.65
N HIS A 178 7.69 3.93 -14.00
CA HIS A 178 7.28 5.05 -13.17
C HIS A 178 5.75 5.13 -13.05
N ARG A 179 5.11 3.96 -12.99
CA ARG A 179 3.65 3.80 -12.91
C ARG A 179 3.06 4.41 -11.64
N TYR A 180 3.80 4.35 -10.53
CA TYR A 180 3.34 4.81 -9.23
C TYR A 180 3.92 6.18 -8.87
N ASP A 181 3.27 6.85 -7.93
CA ASP A 181 3.77 8.08 -7.32
C ASP A 181 5.19 7.87 -6.73
N PRO A 182 6.13 8.83 -6.86
CA PRO A 182 7.52 8.58 -6.51
C PRO A 182 7.71 8.47 -5.00
N VAL A 183 6.77 9.00 -4.19
CA VAL A 183 6.80 8.82 -2.73
C VAL A 183 6.39 7.40 -2.38
N VAL A 184 5.32 6.90 -3.01
CA VAL A 184 4.88 5.51 -2.83
C VAL A 184 5.98 4.54 -3.25
N GLU A 185 6.59 4.75 -4.42
CA GLU A 185 7.72 3.95 -4.91
C GLU A 185 8.93 4.02 -3.96
N GLN A 186 9.22 5.20 -3.42
CA GLN A 186 10.34 5.35 -2.50
C GLN A 186 10.11 4.63 -1.16
N VAL A 187 8.89 4.71 -0.62
CA VAL A 187 8.54 4.02 0.63
C VAL A 187 8.51 2.50 0.45
N THR A 188 7.92 1.99 -0.64
CA THR A 188 7.91 0.54 -0.93
C THR A 188 9.33 -0.01 -1.04
N ASN A 189 10.24 0.69 -1.72
CA ASN A 189 11.64 0.29 -1.82
C ASN A 189 12.37 0.31 -0.47
N LEU A 190 12.01 1.23 0.45
CA LEU A 190 12.59 1.28 1.80
C LEU A 190 11.99 0.23 2.75
N LEU A 191 10.75 -0.19 2.50
CA LEU A 191 10.10 -1.31 3.21
C LEU A 191 10.65 -2.67 2.77
N MET A 192 11.08 -2.78 1.51
CA MET A 192 11.58 -4.02 0.92
C MET A 192 12.82 -4.54 1.66
N ARG A 193 12.76 -5.82 2.04
CA ARG A 193 13.88 -6.57 2.61
C ARG A 193 14.15 -7.80 1.77
N HIS A 194 15.42 -8.19 1.64
CA HIS A 194 15.84 -9.40 0.90
C HIS A 194 15.31 -9.48 -0.54
N GLY A 195 15.13 -8.33 -1.21
CA GLY A 195 14.58 -8.29 -2.58
C GLY A 195 13.09 -8.66 -2.71
N LYS A 196 12.36 -8.86 -1.60
CA LYS A 196 10.94 -9.25 -1.60
C LYS A 196 10.02 -8.05 -1.86
N LYS A 197 9.98 -7.59 -3.12
CA LYS A 197 9.20 -6.40 -3.53
C LYS A 197 7.69 -6.59 -3.39
N SER A 198 7.17 -7.76 -3.77
CA SER A 198 5.74 -8.08 -3.68
C SER A 198 5.19 -7.98 -2.25
N VAL A 199 6.00 -8.37 -1.25
CA VAL A 199 5.64 -8.24 0.17
C VAL A 199 5.60 -6.76 0.58
N ALA A 200 6.55 -5.95 0.14
CA ALA A 200 6.58 -4.52 0.44
C ALA A 200 5.43 -3.77 -0.23
N GLU A 201 5.08 -4.11 -1.47
CA GLU A 201 3.92 -3.57 -2.19
C GLU A 201 2.61 -3.92 -1.46
N ARG A 202 2.46 -5.16 -0.98
CA ARG A 202 1.31 -5.55 -0.15
C ARG A 202 1.24 -4.75 1.15
N GLN A 203 2.37 -4.58 1.86
CA GLN A 203 2.41 -3.77 3.08
C GLN A 203 2.03 -2.31 2.80
N MET A 204 2.50 -1.74 1.70
CA MET A 204 2.11 -0.38 1.28
C MET A 204 0.61 -0.28 1.00
N ALA A 205 0.03 -1.25 0.29
CA ALA A 205 -1.42 -1.27 0.06
C ALA A 205 -2.21 -1.28 1.38
N LEU A 206 -1.76 -2.06 2.37
CA LEU A 206 -2.35 -2.08 3.72
C LEU A 206 -2.18 -0.74 4.44
N ILE A 207 -1.02 -0.08 4.33
CA ILE A 207 -0.80 1.27 4.90
C ILE A 207 -1.81 2.26 4.32
N LEU A 208 -1.94 2.32 3.00
CA LEU A 208 -2.86 3.24 2.32
C LEU A 208 -4.33 2.92 2.66
N GLN A 209 -4.68 1.64 2.78
CA GLN A 209 -6.00 1.20 3.23
C GLN A 209 -6.29 1.70 4.64
N HIS A 210 -5.34 1.56 5.57
CA HIS A 210 -5.50 2.05 6.94
C HIS A 210 -5.68 3.57 7.00
N LEU A 211 -4.93 4.33 6.19
CA LEU A 211 -5.10 5.79 6.10
C LEU A 211 -6.49 6.15 5.58
N ARG A 212 -7.00 5.39 4.59
CA ARG A 212 -8.34 5.59 4.03
C ARG A 212 -9.46 5.34 5.03
N THR A 213 -9.30 4.36 5.91
CA THR A 213 -10.30 4.02 6.94
C THR A 213 -10.10 4.79 8.24
N SER A 214 -9.00 5.52 8.40
CA SER A 214 -8.73 6.30 9.61
C SER A 214 -9.63 7.53 9.69
N PRO A 215 -10.03 7.96 10.90
CA PRO A 215 -10.79 9.19 11.05
C PRO A 215 -9.97 10.41 10.63
N ILE A 216 -10.67 11.51 10.38
CA ILE A 216 -10.06 12.80 10.01
C ILE A 216 -9.04 13.21 11.09
N PRO A 217 -7.77 13.47 10.73
CA PRO A 217 -6.76 13.86 11.71
C PRO A 217 -6.98 15.28 12.23
N LYS A 218 -6.83 15.47 13.54
CA LYS A 218 -6.82 16.78 14.18
C LYS A 218 -5.42 17.37 14.14
N ILE A 219 -5.21 18.42 13.34
CA ILE A 219 -3.89 19.05 13.15
C ILE A 219 -3.58 19.93 14.36
N ASN A 220 -2.38 19.79 14.92
CA ASN A 220 -1.91 20.67 15.99
C ASN A 220 -1.38 22.00 15.40
N PRO A 221 -1.92 23.17 15.79
CA PRO A 221 -1.45 24.47 15.29
C PRO A 221 0.01 24.77 15.64
N ALA A 222 0.54 24.22 16.73
CA ALA A 222 1.94 24.41 17.13
C ALA A 222 2.94 23.70 16.21
N ARG A 223 2.49 22.67 15.48
CA ARG A 223 3.30 21.90 14.53
C ARG A 223 2.61 21.91 13.17
N PRO A 224 2.66 23.06 12.46
CA PRO A 224 2.00 23.18 11.17
C PRO A 224 2.64 22.25 10.14
N LEU A 225 1.80 21.75 9.25
CA LEU A 225 2.19 20.95 8.11
C LEU A 225 2.80 21.83 7.02
N LEU A 226 3.11 21.25 5.86
CA LEU A 226 3.56 22.04 4.72
C LEU A 226 2.53 23.11 4.28
N PRO A 227 3.00 24.29 3.84
CA PRO A 227 2.12 25.31 3.26
C PRO A 227 1.49 24.77 1.97
N GLY A 228 0.22 25.12 1.73
CA GLY A 228 -0.54 24.61 0.59
C GLY A 228 -1.08 23.19 0.77
N ALA A 229 -0.99 22.62 1.98
CA ALA A 229 -1.65 21.37 2.30
C ALA A 229 -3.18 21.49 2.14
N PRO A 230 -3.85 20.44 1.62
CA PRO A 230 -5.31 20.40 1.56
C PRO A 230 -5.91 20.38 2.98
N PRO A 231 -7.20 20.73 3.14
CA PRO A 231 -7.87 20.62 4.43
C PRO A 231 -7.86 19.18 4.94
N PRO A 232 -7.89 18.97 6.27
CA PRO A 232 -7.78 17.64 6.88
C PRO A 232 -8.88 16.67 6.43
N SER A 233 -10.04 17.18 6.01
CA SER A 233 -11.16 16.39 5.48
C SER A 233 -10.81 15.59 4.21
N HIS A 234 -9.91 16.11 3.36
CA HIS A 234 -9.56 15.46 2.09
C HIS A 234 -8.53 14.33 2.27
N LEU A 235 -7.88 14.24 3.43
CA LEU A 235 -6.76 13.31 3.64
C LEU A 235 -7.18 11.83 3.62
N PRO A 236 -8.25 11.39 4.31
CA PRO A 236 -8.66 9.98 4.26
C PRO A 236 -9.09 9.54 2.85
N LEU A 237 -9.76 10.42 2.10
CA LEU A 237 -10.19 10.14 0.72
C LEU A 237 -8.99 9.98 -0.23
N ASN A 238 -7.92 10.76 -0.01
CA ASN A 238 -6.70 10.76 -0.82
C ASN A 238 -5.49 10.24 -0.02
N PRO A 239 -5.36 8.92 0.20
CA PRO A 239 -4.33 8.35 1.07
C PRO A 239 -2.90 8.57 0.55
N ILE A 240 -2.71 8.75 -0.75
CA ILE A 240 -1.41 9.11 -1.34
C ILE A 240 -1.00 10.51 -0.87
N VAL A 241 -1.91 11.49 -0.95
CA VAL A 241 -1.67 12.87 -0.49
C VAL A 241 -1.46 12.90 1.02
N TYR A 242 -2.21 12.09 1.77
CA TYR A 242 -2.01 11.93 3.21
C TYR A 242 -0.57 11.45 3.52
N LEU A 243 -0.12 10.39 2.83
CA LEU A 243 1.22 9.84 3.00
C LEU A 243 2.31 10.85 2.59
N THR A 244 2.15 11.53 1.45
CA THR A 244 3.15 12.50 0.96
C THR A 244 3.29 13.69 1.90
N LEU A 245 2.16 14.25 2.35
CA LEU A 245 2.12 15.36 3.29
C LEU A 245 2.79 15.00 4.61
N ALA A 246 2.50 13.82 5.16
CA ALA A 246 3.09 13.36 6.43
C ALA A 246 4.62 13.28 6.34
N ILE A 247 5.12 12.67 5.25
CA ILE A 247 6.56 12.50 5.02
C ILE A 247 7.23 13.86 4.80
N ASP A 248 6.68 14.70 3.93
CA ASP A 248 7.32 15.96 3.54
C ASP A 248 7.29 17.01 4.67
N SER A 249 6.28 16.98 5.54
CA SER A 249 6.21 17.86 6.72
C SER A 249 7.35 17.57 7.72
N VAL A 250 7.65 16.30 7.93
CA VAL A 250 8.69 15.85 8.87
C VAL A 250 10.09 15.82 8.24
N ALA A 251 10.17 15.90 6.91
CA ALA A 251 11.43 15.84 6.19
C ALA A 251 12.40 16.96 6.62
N PRO A 252 13.64 16.63 7.00
CA PRO A 252 14.63 17.64 7.36
C PRO A 252 15.11 18.38 6.11
N LEU A 253 15.29 19.70 6.21
CA LEU A 253 15.79 20.51 5.10
C LEU A 253 17.30 20.32 4.84
N MET A 254 18.04 19.98 5.89
CA MET A 254 19.50 19.84 5.88
C MET A 254 19.92 18.62 6.70
N ARG A 255 21.11 18.10 6.39
CA ARG A 255 21.85 17.17 7.25
C ARG A 255 23.12 17.84 7.75
N ILE A 256 23.73 17.28 8.78
CA ILE A 256 25.03 17.72 9.25
C ILE A 256 26.09 16.76 8.72
N ARG A 257 27.13 17.32 8.09
CA ARG A 257 28.34 16.62 7.65
C ARG A 257 29.45 16.92 8.66
N SER A 258 30.00 15.88 9.28
CA SER A 258 31.19 16.02 10.11
C SER A 258 32.45 16.04 9.24
N GLN A 259 33.21 17.14 9.24
CA GLN A 259 34.51 17.25 8.59
C GLN A 259 35.62 17.13 9.62
N ARG A 260 36.33 15.99 9.61
CA ARG A 260 37.42 15.72 10.55
C ARG A 260 38.60 16.66 10.30
N GLY A 261 39.18 17.22 11.37
CA GLY A 261 40.40 18.02 11.32
C GLY A 261 40.22 19.50 10.93
N ALA A 262 39.01 19.94 10.59
CA ALA A 262 38.75 21.32 10.20
C ALA A 262 38.56 22.29 11.39
N ALA A 263 38.24 21.77 12.59
CA ALA A 263 38.05 22.58 13.79
C ALA A 263 39.36 22.82 14.58
N GLY A 264 40.48 22.21 14.18
CA GLY A 264 41.71 22.11 14.98
C GLY A 264 41.68 20.94 15.97
N GLY A 265 42.83 20.59 16.55
CA GLY A 265 42.95 19.57 17.61
C GLY A 265 42.42 18.17 17.27
N GLY A 266 42.26 17.82 15.99
CA GLY A 266 41.68 16.54 15.54
C GLY A 266 40.14 16.43 15.66
N VAL A 267 39.47 17.47 16.15
CA VAL A 267 38.00 17.50 16.32
C VAL A 267 37.31 17.66 14.96
N ALA A 268 36.16 17.01 14.80
CA ALA A 268 35.35 17.15 13.59
C ALA A 268 34.48 18.40 13.66
N LEU A 269 34.59 19.25 12.64
CA LEU A 269 33.72 20.41 12.45
C LEU A 269 32.37 19.96 11.90
N GLN A 270 31.28 20.38 12.52
CA GLN A 270 29.94 20.10 12.04
C GLN A 270 29.55 21.13 11.00
N ILE A 271 29.24 20.68 9.78
CA ILE A 271 28.90 21.56 8.65
C ILE A 271 27.48 21.21 8.17
N PRO A 272 26.51 22.12 8.27
CA PRO A 272 25.17 21.89 7.72
C PRO A 272 25.21 21.89 6.17
N VAL A 273 24.55 20.91 5.57
CA VAL A 273 24.48 20.70 4.11
C VAL A 273 23.02 20.54 3.69
N PRO A 274 22.52 21.30 2.70
CA PRO A 274 21.15 21.17 2.22
C PRO A 274 20.93 19.80 1.57
N LEU A 275 19.70 19.29 1.69
CA LEU A 275 19.31 18.00 1.13
C LEU A 275 18.37 18.16 -0.08
N GLY A 276 18.60 17.36 -1.13
CA GLY A 276 17.65 17.24 -2.23
C GLY A 276 16.35 16.54 -1.80
N GLN A 277 15.23 16.80 -2.49
CA GLN A 277 13.90 16.30 -2.10
C GLN A 277 13.85 14.79 -1.82
N ARG A 278 14.43 13.96 -2.71
CA ARG A 278 14.51 12.51 -2.52
C ARG A 278 15.30 12.11 -1.26
N GLN A 279 16.37 12.84 -0.93
CA GLN A 279 17.17 12.61 0.28
C GLN A 279 16.41 13.02 1.55
N ARG A 280 15.68 14.15 1.50
CA ARG A 280 14.81 14.63 2.57
C ARG A 280 13.75 13.59 2.92
N ARG A 281 13.01 13.12 1.90
CA ARG A 281 12.01 12.05 2.04
C ARG A 281 12.62 10.76 2.59
N ARG A 282 13.79 10.34 2.10
CA ARG A 282 14.48 9.13 2.60
C ARG A 282 14.74 9.20 4.10
N ALA A 283 15.24 10.33 4.60
CA ALA A 283 15.52 10.51 6.03
C ALA A 283 14.24 10.43 6.87
N ALA A 284 13.17 11.12 6.45
CA ALA A 284 11.87 11.06 7.12
C ALA A 284 11.30 9.64 7.17
N ILE A 285 11.28 8.95 6.01
CA ILE A 285 10.77 7.58 5.93
C ILE A 285 11.55 6.64 6.85
N GLN A 286 12.89 6.75 6.88
CA GLN A 286 13.70 5.94 7.79
C GLN A 286 13.36 6.21 9.27
N TRP A 287 13.06 7.45 9.65
CA TRP A 287 12.64 7.76 11.02
C TRP A 287 11.27 7.20 11.35
N ILE A 288 10.32 7.29 10.41
CA ILE A 288 8.98 6.72 10.56
C ILE A 288 9.05 5.20 10.70
N LEU A 289 9.79 4.52 9.82
CA LEU A 289 9.99 3.06 9.90
C LEU A 289 10.67 2.65 11.21
N GLY A 290 11.67 3.43 11.67
CA GLY A 290 12.35 3.19 12.94
C GLY A 290 11.43 3.39 14.15
N ALA A 291 10.52 4.37 14.12
CA ALA A 291 9.53 4.60 15.16
C ALA A 291 8.46 3.50 15.17
N ALA A 292 7.92 3.14 14.00
CA ALA A 292 6.93 2.09 13.84
C ALA A 292 7.46 0.70 14.25
N ALA A 293 8.75 0.44 14.03
CA ALA A 293 9.40 -0.81 14.45
C ALA A 293 9.51 -0.93 15.98
N LYS A 294 9.63 0.19 16.71
CA LYS A 294 9.71 0.22 18.18
C LYS A 294 8.34 0.12 18.86
N ARG A 295 7.25 0.34 18.13
CA ARG A 295 5.91 0.24 18.68
C ARG A 295 5.53 -1.22 18.96
N VAL A 296 4.77 -1.41 20.03
CA VAL A 296 4.20 -2.70 20.42
C VAL A 296 3.21 -3.17 19.35
N ASN A 297 3.18 -4.48 19.11
CA ASN A 297 2.21 -5.10 18.20
C ASN A 297 0.80 -4.96 18.80
N MET A 298 -0.14 -4.38 18.05
CA MET A 298 -1.53 -4.21 18.50
C MET A 298 -2.40 -5.45 18.26
N GLY A 299 -1.91 -6.43 17.50
CA GLY A 299 -2.66 -7.63 17.17
C GLY A 299 -1.81 -8.67 16.46
N SER A 300 -2.41 -9.85 16.26
CA SER A 300 -1.82 -10.94 15.48
C SER A 300 -2.13 -10.76 13.99
N GLY A 301 -1.16 -11.07 13.14
CA GLY A 301 -1.37 -11.12 11.69
C GLY A 301 -0.28 -10.45 10.86
N LYS A 302 -0.33 -10.74 9.56
CA LYS A 302 0.65 -10.31 8.55
C LYS A 302 0.61 -8.79 8.30
N GLY A 303 -0.46 -8.10 8.69
CA GLY A 303 -0.66 -6.66 8.53
C GLY A 303 -0.24 -5.79 9.72
N SER A 304 0.22 -6.39 10.83
CA SER A 304 0.50 -5.65 12.07
C SER A 304 1.56 -4.55 11.89
N PHE A 305 2.56 -4.78 11.04
CA PHE A 305 3.62 -3.79 10.78
C PHE A 305 3.11 -2.60 9.94
N ALA A 306 2.33 -2.85 8.89
CA ALA A 306 1.65 -1.81 8.11
C ALA A 306 0.76 -0.93 9.00
N GLN A 307 -0.01 -1.53 9.91
CA GLN A 307 -0.86 -0.78 10.83
C GLN A 307 -0.05 0.15 11.75
N ARG A 308 1.08 -0.31 12.29
CA ARG A 308 1.96 0.54 13.13
C ARG A 308 2.54 1.71 12.34
N ILE A 309 2.91 1.50 11.08
CA ILE A 309 3.39 2.57 10.20
C ILE A 309 2.26 3.58 9.93
N ALA A 310 1.06 3.11 9.61
CA ALA A 310 -0.10 3.99 9.39
C ALA A 310 -0.40 4.82 10.64
N GLN A 311 -0.37 4.22 11.83
CA GLN A 311 -0.54 4.95 13.10
C GLN A 311 0.56 5.99 13.31
N GLU A 312 1.82 5.71 12.97
CA GLU A 312 2.88 6.73 13.00
C GLU A 312 2.60 7.88 12.03
N LEU A 313 2.11 7.60 10.82
CA LEU A 313 1.76 8.64 9.84
C LEU A 313 0.61 9.53 10.35
N VAL A 314 -0.42 8.94 10.95
CA VAL A 314 -1.52 9.70 11.59
C VAL A 314 -0.97 10.58 12.72
N ASN A 315 -0.13 10.03 13.60
CA ASN A 315 0.48 10.78 14.70
C ASN A 315 1.42 11.91 14.21
N VAL A 316 2.07 11.70 13.08
CA VAL A 316 2.87 12.73 12.42
C VAL A 316 2.00 13.91 11.98
N VAL A 317 0.88 13.64 11.30
CA VAL A 317 -0.03 14.69 10.80
C VAL A 317 -0.75 15.42 11.94
N GLN A 318 -1.08 14.70 13.02
CA GLN A 318 -1.62 15.31 14.23
C GLN A 318 -0.56 16.09 15.04
N GLY A 319 0.73 15.97 14.71
CA GLY A 319 1.81 16.62 15.43
C GLY A 319 2.16 15.98 16.78
N THR A 320 1.67 14.78 17.09
CA THR A 320 1.93 14.08 18.36
C THR A 320 3.17 13.18 18.31
N SER A 321 3.71 12.91 17.12
CA SER A 321 4.87 12.02 16.97
C SER A 321 6.16 12.65 17.53
N GLY A 322 7.01 11.83 18.16
CA GLY A 322 8.35 12.23 18.60
C GLY A 322 9.34 12.46 17.45
N ILE A 323 8.92 12.22 16.20
CA ILE A 323 9.76 12.44 15.02
C ILE A 323 9.94 13.95 14.77
N TRP A 324 8.96 14.76 15.14
CA TRP A 324 9.06 16.22 15.12
C TRP A 324 10.21 16.73 16.00
N ASP A 325 10.40 16.15 17.19
CA ASP A 325 11.48 16.53 18.09
C ASP A 325 12.84 16.17 17.50
N ARG A 326 12.93 15.02 16.85
CA ARG A 326 14.11 14.62 16.08
C ARG A 326 14.43 15.60 14.95
N ARG A 327 13.43 16.00 14.14
CA ARG A 327 13.59 17.02 13.08
C ARG A 327 14.08 18.35 13.67
N ASN A 328 13.44 18.81 14.74
CA ASN A 328 13.76 20.07 15.40
C ASN A 328 15.16 20.06 16.00
N ALA A 329 15.60 18.96 16.62
CA ALA A 329 16.95 18.81 17.14
C ALA A 329 18.02 18.95 16.03
N MET A 330 17.79 18.35 14.86
CA MET A 330 18.67 18.51 13.71
C MET A 330 18.72 19.95 13.18
N HIS A 331 17.57 20.62 13.12
CA HIS A 331 17.53 22.02 12.68
C HIS A 331 18.20 22.95 13.69
N LYS A 332 17.98 22.74 14.99
CA LYS A 332 18.68 23.48 16.06
C LYS A 332 20.19 23.34 15.96
N LEU A 333 20.69 22.12 15.75
CA LEU A 333 22.12 21.88 15.55
C LEU A 333 22.63 22.55 14.26
N GLY A 334 21.86 22.48 13.17
CA GLY A 334 22.19 23.17 11.93
C GLY A 334 22.29 24.69 12.08
N VAL A 335 21.37 25.30 12.84
CA VAL A 335 21.40 26.74 13.15
C VAL A 335 22.61 27.09 14.02
N ALA A 336 22.93 26.28 15.04
CA ALA A 336 24.10 26.48 15.87
C ALA A 336 25.41 26.42 15.07
N ALA A 337 25.50 25.48 14.12
CA ALA A 337 26.68 25.26 13.28
C ALA A 337 26.71 26.11 12.00
N ARG A 338 25.85 27.14 11.86
CA ARG A 338 25.74 27.95 10.63
C ARG A 338 27.04 28.67 10.25
N ALA A 339 27.86 29.05 11.22
CA ALA A 339 29.13 29.73 10.99
C ALA A 339 30.20 28.83 10.34
N ASN A 340 30.04 27.51 10.43
CA ASN A 340 31.01 26.54 9.91
C ASN A 340 30.88 26.31 8.40
N ILE A 341 29.95 26.98 7.74
CA ILE A 341 29.75 26.86 6.29
C ILE A 341 30.87 27.64 5.59
N VAL A 342 31.90 26.92 5.13
CA VAL A 342 32.94 27.50 4.26
C VAL A 342 32.44 27.45 2.83
N LEU A 343 32.13 28.61 2.26
CA LEU A 343 31.85 28.72 0.82
C LEU A 343 33.14 28.39 0.06
N PRO A 344 33.11 27.52 -0.96
CA PRO A 344 34.27 27.32 -1.80
C PRO A 344 34.61 28.68 -2.44
N ARG A 345 35.83 29.18 -2.21
CA ARG A 345 36.35 30.31 -3.00
C ARG A 345 36.27 29.88 -4.46
N LYS A 346 35.45 30.56 -5.26
CA LYS A 346 35.49 30.45 -6.72
C LYS A 346 36.96 30.71 -7.11
N ARG A 347 37.61 29.69 -7.66
CA ARG A 347 38.94 29.83 -8.25
C ARG A 347 38.83 30.58 -9.55
#